data_AF-A0A2K8XGY2-F1
#
_entry.id   AF-A0A2K8XGY2-F1
#
_cell.length_a   1.000
_cell.length_b   1.000
_cell.length_c   1.000
_cell.angle_alpha   90.00
_cell.angle_beta   90.00
_cell.angle_gamma   90.00
#
_symmetry.space_group_name_H-M   'P 1'
#
loop_
_entity.id
_entity.type
_entity.pdbx_description
1 polymer ?
#
loop_
_entity_poly.entity_id
_entity_poly.type
_entity_poly.pdbx_seq_one_letter_code
_entity_poly.pdbx_strand_id
1 'polypeptide(L)'
;MKKVIFGAAALLFVSASFAQVAQSPLTDYNGTVSVDAQLAIDLNGATGNQGEAIQTGNTNKLQVLQAGTNQSSYSVQDDGLGTGDNRARIWQTGDVSGISGVENAADVRQLGSANESTSRQEGDFNEAVTRQGMKDGGLSGGNRALINHGTAENGEYNYAMVEQDGQNNRSKTIQSWDNNEARTVQEGDNNMSGIRQKSGPNGSAGNSALAEQYGNMNATKIYQDGHNNTARSVQEGEQNKSNQTQLGDGNTALVDQGADVEPINAFGSAQADLDNLINTYADSGYSNGPDNTGGGSTKGRALQVQDGNSNTGYIGQWGDSSEDSDYAEQNQTGDDNSAYVAQNAHGSATGGANSSRQDQTGDFNFSGLGQNGRNHLAYTRQNGDGNVAIGSQKGNHNLLSTYQEGDGNWAVSGQRGVDNQTLIVQKSGVADGSGHSFDASQNIADGGANGGNTIQVLQLGPSGDIFGAHEGCDFQDPQDLSMPNGPASFDLDAPCASGTSGC
;
A
#
# COMPACT_ATOMS: atom_id res chain seq x y z
N MET A 1 56.67 -0.99 -54.67
CA MET A 1 55.50 -1.86 -54.40
C MET A 1 55.31 -1.99 -52.90
N LYS A 2 54.10 -1.69 -52.45
CA LYS A 2 53.64 -1.64 -51.06
C LYS A 2 53.67 -3.03 -50.41
N LYS A 3 54.09 -3.12 -49.15
CA LYS A 3 53.51 -4.07 -48.19
C LYS A 3 53.24 -3.31 -46.89
N VAL A 4 51.96 -3.01 -46.72
CA VAL A 4 51.36 -2.45 -45.51
C VAL A 4 51.15 -3.63 -44.56
N ILE A 5 51.73 -3.57 -43.37
CA ILE A 5 51.32 -4.40 -42.23
C ILE A 5 50.64 -3.45 -41.27
N PHE A 6 49.30 -3.44 -41.29
CA PHE A 6 48.48 -2.79 -40.28
C PHE A 6 48.59 -3.60 -38.98
N GLY A 7 49.41 -3.12 -38.04
CA GLY A 7 49.34 -3.56 -36.65
C GLY A 7 48.18 -2.81 -35.98
N ALA A 8 47.13 -3.53 -35.62
CA ALA A 8 46.02 -3.04 -34.83
C ALA A 8 46.54 -2.67 -33.42
N ALA A 9 46.75 -1.38 -33.18
CA ALA A 9 47.05 -0.81 -31.87
C ALA A 9 46.32 0.53 -31.70
N ALA A 10 45.03 0.54 -32.04
CA ALA A 10 44.13 1.65 -31.78
C ALA A 10 42.70 1.11 -31.70
N LEU A 11 42.33 0.55 -30.55
CA LEU A 11 40.97 0.54 -29.99
C LEU A 11 41.01 -0.29 -28.69
N LEU A 12 41.54 0.32 -27.62
CA LEU A 12 41.15 -0.04 -26.26
C LEU A 12 40.35 1.14 -25.73
N PHE A 13 39.14 1.31 -26.27
CA PHE A 13 38.07 1.92 -25.49
C PHE A 13 37.80 0.94 -24.36
N VAL A 14 38.28 1.28 -23.18
CA VAL A 14 37.75 0.71 -21.94
C VAL A 14 36.35 1.29 -21.83
N SER A 15 35.38 0.62 -22.45
CA SER A 15 34.00 0.70 -22.00
C SER A 15 34.01 0.02 -20.63
N ALA A 16 34.20 0.81 -19.58
CA ALA A 16 33.69 0.44 -18.27
C ALA A 16 32.18 0.43 -18.43
N SER A 17 31.65 -0.72 -18.86
CA SER A 17 30.27 -1.08 -18.61
C SER A 17 30.12 -1.06 -17.09
N PHE A 18 29.64 0.05 -16.56
CA PHE A 18 29.02 0.06 -15.24
C PHE A 18 27.91 -0.98 -15.33
N ALA A 19 28.09 -2.08 -14.59
CA ALA A 19 26.98 -2.95 -14.27
C ALA A 19 26.07 -2.10 -13.39
N GLN A 20 25.08 -1.45 -14.01
CA GLN A 20 23.98 -0.85 -13.28
C GLN A 20 23.34 -2.02 -12.53
N VAL A 21 23.42 -1.99 -11.20
CA VAL A 21 22.77 -2.98 -10.35
C VAL A 21 21.28 -2.77 -10.59
N ALA A 22 20.66 -3.67 -11.37
CA ALA A 22 19.22 -3.67 -11.59
C ALA A 22 18.54 -3.96 -10.25
N GLN A 23 17.87 -2.98 -9.65
CA GLN A 23 17.13 -3.18 -8.40
C GLN A 23 15.83 -2.37 -8.38
N SER A 24 14.80 -3.00 -7.80
CA SER A 24 13.35 -2.75 -7.81
C SER A 24 12.57 -3.42 -8.96
N PRO A 25 11.89 -4.56 -8.71
CA PRO A 25 10.90 -5.15 -9.60
C PRO A 25 9.46 -4.68 -9.33
N LEU A 26 9.21 -3.58 -8.57
CA LEU A 26 7.83 -3.13 -8.28
C LEU A 26 7.05 -2.97 -9.57
N THR A 27 6.09 -3.87 -9.77
CA THR A 27 5.20 -3.87 -10.92
C THR A 27 3.87 -3.29 -10.45
N ASP A 28 3.36 -2.30 -11.16
CA ASP A 28 2.01 -1.77 -10.91
C ASP A 28 0.95 -2.80 -11.31
N TYR A 29 -0.30 -2.56 -10.93
CA TYR A 29 -1.45 -3.38 -11.22
C TYR A 29 -1.58 -3.67 -12.73
N ASN A 30 -1.31 -2.67 -13.57
CA ASN A 30 -1.40 -2.80 -15.03
C ASN A 30 -0.19 -3.52 -15.68
N GLY A 31 0.76 -4.03 -14.88
CA GLY A 31 1.93 -4.75 -15.37
C GLY A 31 3.09 -3.86 -15.81
N THR A 32 3.01 -2.55 -15.60
CA THR A 32 4.13 -1.63 -15.83
C THR A 32 5.13 -1.82 -14.72
N VAL A 33 6.37 -2.14 -15.07
CA VAL A 33 7.47 -2.24 -14.12
C VAL A 33 7.96 -0.85 -13.70
N SER A 34 8.56 -0.79 -12.52
CA SER A 34 9.45 0.29 -12.10
C SER A 34 10.47 0.58 -13.19
N VAL A 35 10.89 1.84 -13.22
CA VAL A 35 11.89 2.31 -14.17
C VAL A 35 13.08 2.83 -13.40
N ASP A 36 14.26 2.47 -13.89
CA ASP A 36 15.50 3.02 -13.38
C ASP A 36 15.59 4.52 -13.73
N ALA A 37 16.23 5.27 -12.84
CA ALA A 37 16.58 6.66 -13.03
C ALA A 37 17.52 6.76 -14.22
N GLN A 38 17.16 7.63 -15.15
CA GLN A 38 18.07 7.98 -16.21
C GLN A 38 19.24 8.78 -15.61
N LEU A 39 20.46 8.28 -15.83
CA LEU A 39 21.66 8.98 -15.41
C LEU A 39 21.98 10.10 -16.40
N ALA A 40 22.47 11.22 -15.88
CA ALA A 40 23.02 12.31 -16.69
C ALA A 40 24.28 11.83 -17.43
N ILE A 41 24.52 12.37 -18.61
CA ILE A 41 25.73 12.02 -19.38
C ILE A 41 26.99 12.54 -18.66
N ASP A 42 27.93 11.64 -18.35
CA ASP A 42 29.27 12.04 -17.91
C ASP A 42 30.06 12.67 -19.08
N LEU A 43 30.17 13.99 -19.05
CA LEU A 43 30.88 14.76 -20.06
C LEU A 43 32.40 14.77 -19.86
N ASN A 44 32.93 14.31 -18.72
CA ASN A 44 34.34 14.43 -18.35
C ASN A 44 35.05 13.13 -17.93
N GLY A 45 34.34 12.00 -17.76
CA GLY A 45 34.94 10.71 -17.43
C GLY A 45 35.56 10.65 -16.03
N ALA A 46 35.05 11.43 -15.08
CA ALA A 46 35.64 11.67 -13.76
C ALA A 46 34.61 11.48 -12.63
N THR A 47 35.07 11.29 -11.39
CA THR A 47 34.22 11.01 -10.20
C THR A 47 33.44 12.23 -9.68
N GLY A 48 33.18 13.23 -10.52
CA GLY A 48 32.45 14.44 -10.14
C GLY A 48 30.93 14.25 -10.21
N ASN A 49 30.18 15.16 -9.59
CA ASN A 49 28.73 15.19 -9.75
C ASN A 49 28.34 15.58 -11.19
N GLN A 50 27.28 14.95 -11.68
CA GLN A 50 26.80 15.00 -13.05
C GLN A 50 25.35 15.50 -13.06
N GLY A 51 25.01 16.31 -14.07
CA GLY A 51 23.68 16.85 -14.22
C GLY A 51 23.30 17.12 -15.67
N GLU A 52 22.06 16.80 -16.02
CA GLU A 52 21.45 17.12 -17.30
C GLU A 52 20.06 17.71 -17.07
N ALA A 53 19.78 18.84 -17.72
CA ALA A 53 18.50 19.54 -17.61
C ALA A 53 18.03 19.97 -19.00
N ILE A 54 16.85 19.50 -19.38
CA ILE A 54 16.19 19.84 -20.64
C ILE A 54 14.89 20.53 -20.30
N GLN A 55 14.78 21.82 -20.61
CA GLN A 55 13.55 22.60 -20.43
C GLN A 55 13.08 23.08 -21.81
N THR A 56 11.90 22.62 -22.22
CA THR A 56 11.19 23.06 -23.43
C THR A 56 9.88 23.73 -23.01
N GLY A 57 9.42 24.73 -23.76
CA GLY A 57 8.20 25.46 -23.41
C GLY A 57 8.42 26.67 -22.49
N ASN A 58 7.45 26.98 -21.64
CA ASN A 58 7.31 28.26 -20.94
C ASN A 58 7.44 28.12 -19.42
N THR A 59 8.13 29.08 -18.80
CA THR A 59 8.17 29.29 -17.33
C THR A 59 8.60 28.10 -16.47
N ASN A 60 9.16 27.03 -17.06
CA ASN A 60 9.69 25.89 -16.33
C ASN A 60 10.90 26.29 -15.48
N LYS A 61 10.96 25.81 -14.22
CA LYS A 61 12.01 26.14 -13.26
C LYS A 61 12.63 24.87 -12.67
N LEU A 62 13.94 24.86 -12.57
CA LEU A 62 14.72 23.77 -11.97
C LEU A 62 15.75 24.36 -10.99
N GLN A 63 15.86 23.74 -9.81
CA GLN A 63 16.98 23.97 -8.90
C GLN A 63 17.66 22.64 -8.59
N VAL A 64 18.97 22.57 -8.82
CA VAL A 64 19.81 21.42 -8.47
C VAL A 64 20.89 21.87 -7.49
N LEU A 65 20.99 21.20 -6.34
CA LEU A 65 22.09 21.34 -5.39
C LEU A 65 22.69 19.95 -5.15
N GLN A 66 23.95 19.76 -5.54
CA GLN A 66 24.68 18.50 -5.38
C GLN A 66 25.97 18.73 -4.60
N ALA A 67 26.18 17.97 -3.52
CA ALA A 67 27.40 17.96 -2.73
C ALA A 67 27.77 16.51 -2.42
N GLY A 68 28.82 15.99 -3.05
CA GLY A 68 29.17 14.57 -2.98
C GLY A 68 30.12 14.14 -4.09
N THR A 69 30.17 12.84 -4.36
CA THR A 69 31.01 12.23 -5.40
C THR A 69 30.12 11.41 -6.35
N ASN A 70 30.29 11.59 -7.66
CA ASN A 70 29.57 10.81 -8.68
C ASN A 70 28.02 10.83 -8.57
N GLN A 71 27.42 11.89 -8.02
CA GLN A 71 25.96 12.03 -7.96
C GLN A 71 25.41 12.38 -9.36
N SER A 72 24.21 11.92 -9.72
CA SER A 72 23.54 12.19 -10.99
C SER A 72 22.19 12.86 -10.79
N SER A 73 21.96 13.96 -11.50
CA SER A 73 20.65 14.63 -11.59
C SER A 73 20.20 14.75 -13.05
N TYR A 74 19.13 14.09 -13.44
CA TYR A 74 18.51 14.20 -14.76
C TYR A 74 17.14 14.87 -14.63
N SER A 75 16.87 15.85 -15.49
CA SER A 75 15.57 16.51 -15.50
C SER A 75 15.09 16.87 -16.91
N VAL A 76 13.81 16.65 -17.16
CA VAL A 76 13.10 17.05 -18.38
C VAL A 76 11.80 17.73 -18.00
N GLN A 77 11.62 18.97 -18.46
CA GLN A 77 10.38 19.73 -18.24
C GLN A 77 9.88 20.26 -19.59
N ASP A 78 8.67 19.88 -19.97
CA ASP A 78 8.03 20.28 -21.22
C ASP A 78 6.58 20.70 -20.96
N ASP A 79 6.07 21.67 -21.72
CA ASP A 79 4.69 22.11 -21.63
C ASP A 79 3.72 21.02 -22.11
N GLY A 80 4.15 20.13 -23.01
CA GLY A 80 3.28 19.15 -23.65
C GLY A 80 2.11 19.84 -24.36
N LEU A 81 0.88 19.53 -23.94
CA LEU A 81 -0.34 20.22 -24.37
C LEU A 81 -0.79 21.34 -23.41
N GLY A 82 -0.08 21.51 -22.30
CA GLY A 82 -0.33 22.50 -21.25
C GLY A 82 0.33 23.86 -21.48
N THR A 83 0.46 24.63 -20.40
CA THR A 83 1.01 26.01 -20.42
C THR A 83 2.42 26.13 -19.83
N GLY A 84 3.01 25.04 -19.33
CA GLY A 84 4.30 25.05 -18.64
C GLY A 84 4.21 25.44 -17.16
N ASP A 85 5.22 26.14 -16.64
CA ASP A 85 5.39 26.42 -15.19
C ASP A 85 5.65 25.16 -14.34
N ASN A 86 6.25 24.13 -14.96
CA ASN A 86 6.71 22.96 -14.21
C ASN A 86 7.91 23.36 -13.34
N ARG A 87 7.90 22.93 -12.08
CA ARG A 87 8.91 23.26 -11.06
C ARG A 87 9.52 22.00 -10.47
N ALA A 88 10.84 21.93 -10.48
CA ALA A 88 11.59 20.79 -9.95
C ALA A 88 12.70 21.26 -9.02
N ARG A 89 12.90 20.52 -7.93
CA ARG A 89 14.01 20.70 -6.99
C ARG A 89 14.70 19.36 -6.75
N ILE A 90 16.00 19.31 -6.99
CA ILE A 90 16.84 18.15 -6.74
C ILE A 90 17.94 18.55 -5.76
N TRP A 91 17.94 17.93 -4.58
CA TRP A 91 18.95 18.13 -3.53
C TRP A 91 19.60 16.79 -3.21
N GLN A 92 20.88 16.65 -3.53
CA GLN A 92 21.67 15.46 -3.22
C GLN A 92 22.87 15.89 -2.37
N THR A 93 22.98 15.42 -1.13
CA THR A 93 24.03 15.86 -0.21
C THR A 93 24.70 14.69 0.51
N GLY A 94 26.02 14.76 0.68
CA GLY A 94 26.83 13.75 1.35
C GLY A 94 27.39 14.13 2.72
N ASP A 95 26.85 15.15 3.38
CA ASP A 95 27.50 15.75 4.56
C ASP A 95 27.21 14.98 5.86
N VAL A 96 27.49 13.67 5.88
CA VAL A 96 27.27 12.79 7.04
C VAL A 96 28.59 12.30 7.68
N SER A 97 29.68 12.16 6.91
CA SER A 97 31.11 12.15 7.34
C SER A 97 31.98 11.83 6.11
N GLY A 98 33.30 11.63 6.26
CA GLY A 98 34.31 11.70 5.19
C GLY A 98 34.16 10.82 3.94
N ILE A 99 33.14 9.94 3.86
CA ILE A 99 32.70 9.21 2.66
C ILE A 99 31.17 9.04 2.75
N SER A 100 30.41 10.01 2.24
CA SER A 100 28.96 9.95 2.06
C SER A 100 28.58 10.87 0.88
N GLY A 101 27.43 10.66 0.24
CA GLY A 101 27.02 11.36 -0.98
C GLY A 101 27.57 10.74 -2.26
N VAL A 102 27.73 9.41 -2.31
CA VAL A 102 28.25 8.67 -3.46
C VAL A 102 27.11 8.12 -4.32
N GLU A 103 27.16 8.34 -5.64
CA GLU A 103 26.28 7.65 -6.62
C GLU A 103 24.76 7.74 -6.38
N ASN A 104 24.28 8.82 -5.77
CA ASN A 104 22.84 9.09 -5.74
C ASN A 104 22.34 9.50 -7.13
N ALA A 105 21.19 8.99 -7.55
CA ALA A 105 20.54 9.30 -8.82
C ALA A 105 19.15 9.89 -8.61
N ALA A 106 18.88 11.04 -9.24
CA ALA A 106 17.56 11.65 -9.29
C ALA A 106 17.14 11.88 -10.75
N ASP A 107 15.97 11.35 -11.15
CA ASP A 107 15.34 11.56 -12.46
C ASP A 107 13.98 12.25 -12.27
N VAL A 108 13.82 13.45 -12.82
CA VAL A 108 12.57 14.21 -12.76
C VAL A 108 12.06 14.52 -14.15
N ARG A 109 10.87 14.04 -14.49
CA ARG A 109 10.18 14.33 -15.76
C ARG A 109 8.82 14.92 -15.49
N GLN A 110 8.57 16.10 -16.04
CA GLN A 110 7.31 16.81 -15.88
C GLN A 110 6.81 17.28 -17.25
N LEU A 111 5.65 16.80 -17.65
CA LEU A 111 4.96 17.21 -18.87
C LEU A 111 3.62 17.84 -18.48
N GLY A 112 3.33 19.04 -18.98
CA GLY A 112 2.05 19.73 -18.72
C GLY A 112 2.20 21.05 -17.98
N SER A 113 1.30 21.32 -17.02
CA SER A 113 1.15 22.65 -16.40
C SER A 113 1.35 22.67 -14.89
N ALA A 114 2.17 23.57 -14.35
CA ALA A 114 2.29 23.81 -12.90
C ALA A 114 2.59 22.57 -12.04
N ASN A 115 3.24 21.55 -12.61
CA ASN A 115 3.62 20.36 -11.85
C ASN A 115 4.84 20.66 -10.96
N GLU A 116 4.83 20.16 -9.73
CA GLU A 116 5.88 20.39 -8.73
C GLU A 116 6.49 19.07 -8.29
N SER A 117 7.82 19.03 -8.19
CA SER A 117 8.56 17.89 -7.67
C SER A 117 9.72 18.35 -6.79
N THR A 118 9.95 17.59 -5.73
CA THR A 118 11.14 17.74 -4.88
C THR A 118 11.72 16.37 -4.60
N SER A 119 12.97 16.16 -4.99
CA SER A 119 13.76 14.99 -4.66
C SER A 119 14.89 15.40 -3.72
N ARG A 120 14.87 14.89 -2.49
CA ARG A 120 15.95 15.06 -1.51
C ARG A 120 16.57 13.70 -1.22
N GLN A 121 17.88 13.58 -1.44
CA GLN A 121 18.62 12.35 -1.20
C GLN A 121 19.86 12.67 -0.35
N GLU A 122 20.02 11.94 0.74
CA GLU A 122 21.21 11.95 1.58
C GLU A 122 21.72 10.51 1.72
N GLY A 123 23.04 10.31 1.91
CA GLY A 123 23.63 8.97 1.90
C GLY A 123 24.15 8.56 0.53
N ASP A 124 24.22 7.25 0.25
CA ASP A 124 24.89 6.69 -0.93
C ASP A 124 23.93 5.81 -1.75
N PHE A 125 24.13 5.73 -3.07
CA PHE A 125 23.39 4.83 -3.98
C PHE A 125 21.87 4.93 -3.94
N ASN A 126 21.29 6.06 -3.52
CA ASN A 126 19.84 6.21 -3.50
C ASN A 126 19.31 6.65 -4.87
N GLU A 127 18.11 6.19 -5.20
CA GLU A 127 17.44 6.46 -6.47
C GLU A 127 16.06 7.11 -6.26
N ALA A 128 15.82 8.24 -6.91
CA ALA A 128 14.56 8.99 -6.83
C ALA A 128 14.05 9.31 -8.23
N VAL A 129 12.93 8.70 -8.62
CA VAL A 129 12.30 8.90 -9.92
C VAL A 129 10.95 9.58 -9.74
N THR A 130 10.76 10.74 -10.38
CA THR A 130 9.46 11.42 -10.45
C THR A 130 9.05 11.59 -11.90
N ARG A 131 7.85 11.12 -12.25
CA ARG A 131 7.25 11.27 -13.58
C ARG A 131 5.84 11.84 -13.44
N GLN A 132 5.59 12.98 -14.06
CA GLN A 132 4.28 13.65 -14.00
C GLN A 132 3.82 13.97 -15.42
N GLY A 133 2.61 13.52 -15.79
CA GLY A 133 2.01 13.78 -17.11
C GLY A 133 2.58 12.99 -18.28
N MET A 134 3.23 11.85 -18.01
CA MET A 134 3.86 11.05 -19.05
C MET A 134 2.86 10.20 -19.83
N LYS A 135 1.71 9.82 -19.24
CA LYS A 135 0.72 8.95 -19.88
C LYS A 135 -0.43 9.71 -20.56
N ASP A 136 -0.65 10.98 -20.22
CA ASP A 136 -1.78 11.77 -20.72
C ASP A 136 -1.43 12.76 -21.85
N GLY A 137 -0.21 12.70 -22.36
CA GLY A 137 0.26 13.61 -23.42
C GLY A 137 0.45 15.06 -22.97
N GLY A 138 0.58 15.31 -21.66
CA GLY A 138 0.88 16.64 -21.11
C GLY A 138 -0.36 17.46 -20.78
N LEU A 139 -1.49 16.81 -20.51
CA LEU A 139 -2.67 17.47 -19.95
C LEU A 139 -2.59 17.61 -18.42
N SER A 140 -1.71 16.84 -17.78
CA SER A 140 -1.51 16.84 -16.34
C SER A 140 -1.14 18.21 -15.80
N GLY A 141 -1.70 18.55 -14.64
CA GLY A 141 -1.35 19.81 -14.02
C GLY A 141 -1.55 19.90 -12.52
N GLY A 142 -0.75 20.76 -11.89
CA GLY A 142 -0.80 21.00 -10.45
C GLY A 142 -0.41 19.79 -9.60
N ASN A 143 0.15 18.73 -10.19
CA ASN A 143 0.58 17.54 -9.48
C ASN A 143 1.80 17.87 -8.62
N ARG A 144 1.88 17.30 -7.41
CA ARG A 144 2.97 17.55 -6.47
C ARG A 144 3.54 16.26 -5.92
N ALA A 145 4.84 16.09 -6.06
CA ALA A 145 5.59 14.95 -5.56
C ALA A 145 6.72 15.40 -4.62
N LEU A 146 6.90 14.68 -3.51
CA LEU A 146 8.06 14.81 -2.64
C LEU A 146 8.65 13.43 -2.39
N ILE A 147 9.90 13.22 -2.78
CA ILE A 147 10.71 12.05 -2.41
C ILE A 147 11.80 12.55 -1.45
N ASN A 148 11.92 11.92 -0.29
CA ASN A 148 12.94 12.24 0.70
C ASN A 148 13.57 10.97 1.30
N HIS A 149 14.81 10.68 0.92
CA HIS A 149 15.59 9.53 1.41
C HIS A 149 16.34 9.83 2.71
N GLY A 150 15.63 10.40 3.68
CA GLY A 150 16.13 10.63 5.04
C GLY A 150 17.12 11.80 5.17
N THR A 151 17.42 12.14 6.42
CA THR A 151 18.49 13.08 6.75
C THR A 151 19.44 12.48 7.78
N ALA A 152 20.73 12.41 7.47
CA ALA A 152 21.84 12.16 8.40
C ALA A 152 21.98 10.79 9.14
N GLU A 153 21.35 9.69 8.73
CA GLU A 153 21.59 8.35 9.34
C GLU A 153 21.69 7.17 8.34
N ASN A 154 22.64 7.22 7.38
CA ASN A 154 22.99 6.04 6.54
C ASN A 154 21.82 5.49 5.69
N GLY A 155 21.22 6.29 4.80
CA GLY A 155 20.35 5.73 3.77
C GLY A 155 21.19 5.25 2.59
N GLU A 156 21.38 3.94 2.47
CA GLU A 156 22.03 3.30 1.32
C GLU A 156 21.00 2.50 0.49
N TYR A 157 21.09 2.56 -0.83
CA TYR A 157 20.27 1.74 -1.75
C TYR A 157 18.74 1.90 -1.61
N ASN A 158 18.23 3.09 -1.22
CA ASN A 158 16.79 3.32 -1.26
C ASN A 158 16.31 3.67 -2.66
N TYR A 159 15.19 3.06 -3.07
CA TYR A 159 14.49 3.35 -4.31
C TYR A 159 13.11 3.96 -4.01
N ALA A 160 12.84 5.13 -4.59
CA ALA A 160 11.48 5.68 -4.63
C ALA A 160 11.10 6.15 -6.03
N MET A 161 9.89 5.78 -6.43
CA MET A 161 9.28 6.20 -7.69
C MET A 161 7.90 6.80 -7.46
N VAL A 162 7.64 7.95 -8.06
CA VAL A 162 6.33 8.61 -8.07
C VAL A 162 5.91 8.88 -9.51
N GLU A 163 4.78 8.28 -9.91
CA GLU A 163 4.10 8.53 -11.18
C GLU A 163 2.74 9.18 -10.92
N GLN A 164 2.48 10.34 -11.52
CA GLN A 164 1.20 11.04 -11.38
C GLN A 164 0.71 11.54 -12.73
N ASP A 165 -0.48 11.10 -13.14
CA ASP A 165 -1.16 11.56 -14.34
C ASP A 165 -2.55 12.07 -13.96
N GLY A 166 -2.95 13.24 -14.47
CA GLY A 166 -4.18 13.96 -14.12
C GLY A 166 -3.94 15.28 -13.38
N GLN A 167 -4.92 15.75 -12.61
CA GLN A 167 -4.88 17.07 -11.96
C GLN A 167 -4.73 17.01 -10.43
N ASN A 168 -3.85 17.84 -9.88
CA ASN A 168 -3.74 18.10 -8.42
C ASN A 168 -3.45 16.85 -7.55
N ASN A 169 -2.84 15.82 -8.12
CA ASN A 169 -2.39 14.65 -7.37
C ASN A 169 -1.24 15.02 -6.44
N ARG A 170 -1.25 14.47 -5.22
CA ARG A 170 -0.26 14.79 -4.18
C ARG A 170 0.34 13.50 -3.63
N SER A 171 1.66 13.38 -3.73
CA SER A 171 2.41 12.24 -3.23
C SER A 171 3.58 12.68 -2.34
N LYS A 172 3.81 11.93 -1.27
CA LYS A 172 4.92 12.14 -0.35
C LYS A 172 5.50 10.80 0.08
N THR A 173 6.74 10.54 -0.32
CA THR A 173 7.52 9.37 0.09
C THR A 173 8.68 9.80 0.97
N ILE A 174 8.76 9.24 2.17
CA ILE A 174 9.91 9.39 3.08
C ILE A 174 10.45 8.01 3.38
N GLN A 175 11.71 7.76 3.02
CA GLN A 175 12.45 6.54 3.37
C GLN A 175 13.61 6.92 4.28
N SER A 176 13.99 6.04 5.19
CA SER A 176 15.11 6.24 6.10
C SER A 176 15.76 4.88 6.37
N TRP A 177 17.09 4.87 6.51
CA TRP A 177 17.94 3.67 6.54
C TRP A 177 17.98 2.95 5.18
N ASP A 178 18.40 1.68 5.13
CA ASP A 178 18.82 1.03 3.89
C ASP A 178 17.72 0.25 3.17
N ASN A 179 17.93 0.05 1.87
CA ASN A 179 17.24 -0.92 1.00
C ASN A 179 15.71 -0.74 0.89
N ASN A 180 15.15 0.41 1.28
CA ASN A 180 13.71 0.59 1.18
C ASN A 180 13.28 0.83 -0.27
N GLU A 181 12.14 0.25 -0.64
CA GLU A 181 11.55 0.34 -1.97
C GLU A 181 10.13 0.91 -1.85
N ALA A 182 9.87 2.01 -2.55
CA ALA A 182 8.57 2.67 -2.55
C ALA A 182 8.15 3.06 -3.97
N ARG A 183 6.92 2.72 -4.35
CA ARG A 183 6.32 3.22 -5.59
C ARG A 183 4.93 3.78 -5.32
N THR A 184 4.66 4.94 -5.90
CA THR A 184 3.33 5.56 -5.92
C THR A 184 2.91 5.78 -7.36
N VAL A 185 1.71 5.31 -7.72
CA VAL A 185 1.05 5.57 -9.01
C VAL A 185 -0.30 6.22 -8.74
N GLN A 186 -0.54 7.40 -9.33
CA GLN A 186 -1.80 8.13 -9.18
C GLN A 186 -2.30 8.56 -10.56
N GLU A 187 -3.40 7.97 -11.02
CA GLU A 187 -4.06 8.30 -12.28
C GLU A 187 -5.47 8.84 -11.99
N GLY A 188 -5.73 10.09 -12.38
CA GLY A 188 -7.00 10.80 -12.10
C GLY A 188 -6.77 12.09 -11.33
N ASP A 189 -7.79 12.61 -10.65
CA ASP A 189 -7.74 13.94 -10.04
C ASP A 189 -7.77 13.92 -8.51
N ASN A 190 -6.97 14.80 -7.88
CA ASN A 190 -6.95 15.05 -6.44
C ASN A 190 -6.60 13.83 -5.57
N ASN A 191 -5.92 12.83 -6.12
CA ASN A 191 -5.45 11.67 -5.38
C ASN A 191 -4.33 12.04 -4.40
N MET A 192 -4.24 11.31 -3.30
CA MET A 192 -3.35 11.62 -2.18
C MET A 192 -2.63 10.37 -1.68
N SER A 193 -1.30 10.37 -1.68
CA SER A 193 -0.50 9.24 -1.19
C SER A 193 0.58 9.73 -0.23
N GLY A 194 0.77 8.98 0.86
CA GLY A 194 1.84 9.20 1.82
C GLY A 194 2.47 7.87 2.23
N ILE A 195 3.71 7.66 1.85
CA ILE A 195 4.51 6.50 2.23
C ILE A 195 5.61 6.96 3.19
N ARG A 196 5.71 6.30 4.35
CA ARG A 196 6.82 6.46 5.27
C ARG A 196 7.37 5.10 5.66
N GLN A 197 8.61 4.83 5.28
CA GLN A 197 9.31 3.60 5.62
C GLN A 197 10.53 3.90 6.47
N LYS A 198 10.69 3.14 7.54
CA LYS A 198 11.84 3.17 8.42
C LYS A 198 12.32 1.75 8.59
N SER A 199 13.29 1.35 7.75
CA SER A 199 14.07 0.15 8.02
C SER A 199 15.05 0.41 9.17
N GLY A 200 15.87 -0.57 9.51
CA GLY A 200 16.94 -0.43 10.49
C GLY A 200 18.33 -0.40 9.84
N PRO A 201 19.39 -0.27 10.65
CA PRO A 201 20.73 0.08 10.19
C PRO A 201 21.44 -1.01 9.38
N ASN A 202 22.26 -0.57 8.42
CA ASN A 202 23.39 -1.25 7.76
C ASN A 202 23.18 -2.73 7.42
N GLY A 203 22.78 -3.00 6.19
CA GLY A 203 22.69 -4.35 5.60
C GLY A 203 21.42 -5.12 5.98
N SER A 204 20.46 -4.45 6.60
CA SER A 204 19.16 -5.03 6.89
C SER A 204 18.29 -5.11 5.62
N ALA A 205 17.37 -6.07 5.58
CA ALA A 205 16.37 -6.11 4.53
C ALA A 205 15.47 -4.87 4.63
N GLY A 206 15.30 -4.14 3.54
CA GLY A 206 14.44 -2.96 3.52
C GLY A 206 12.96 -3.32 3.44
N ASN A 207 12.12 -2.31 3.55
CA ASN A 207 10.67 -2.47 3.41
C ASN A 207 10.24 -2.21 1.96
N SER A 208 9.12 -2.81 1.55
CA SER A 208 8.49 -2.59 0.25
C SER A 208 7.11 -1.96 0.41
N ALA A 209 6.85 -0.86 -0.28
CA ALA A 209 5.58 -0.15 -0.26
C ALA A 209 5.10 0.22 -1.67
N LEU A 210 3.87 -0.16 -2.01
CA LEU A 210 3.23 0.17 -3.28
C LEU A 210 1.86 0.80 -3.03
N ALA A 211 1.68 2.04 -3.48
CA ALA A 211 0.42 2.78 -3.39
C ALA A 211 -0.09 3.12 -4.80
N GLU A 212 -1.24 2.58 -5.19
CA GLU A 212 -1.83 2.73 -6.51
C GLU A 212 -3.25 3.28 -6.39
N GLN A 213 -3.54 4.35 -7.13
CA GLN A 213 -4.81 5.06 -7.07
C GLN A 213 -5.28 5.42 -8.46
N TYR A 214 -6.42 4.86 -8.87
CA TYR A 214 -7.07 5.07 -10.16
C TYR A 214 -8.46 5.69 -9.91
N GLY A 215 -8.74 6.86 -10.45
CA GLY A 215 -9.98 7.63 -10.20
C GLY A 215 -9.72 8.91 -9.40
N ASN A 216 -10.73 9.49 -8.74
CA ASN A 216 -10.56 10.79 -8.07
C ASN A 216 -10.67 10.73 -6.54
N MET A 217 -9.95 11.65 -5.88
CA MET A 217 -9.97 11.87 -4.42
C MET A 217 -9.63 10.64 -3.57
N ASN A 218 -8.95 9.64 -4.13
CA ASN A 218 -8.48 8.48 -3.40
C ASN A 218 -7.31 8.87 -2.49
N ALA A 219 -7.22 8.23 -1.32
CA ALA A 219 -6.21 8.56 -0.33
C ALA A 219 -5.57 7.29 0.26
N THR A 220 -4.24 7.25 0.31
CA THR A 220 -3.46 6.11 0.80
C THR A 220 -2.41 6.60 1.80
N LYS A 221 -2.30 5.90 2.92
CA LYS A 221 -1.24 6.08 3.91
C LYS A 221 -0.60 4.74 4.21
N ILE A 222 0.71 4.65 4.03
CA ILE A 222 1.51 3.47 4.39
C ILE A 222 2.60 3.91 5.37
N TYR A 223 2.63 3.26 6.53
CA TYR A 223 3.68 3.42 7.54
C TYR A 223 4.29 2.06 7.88
N GLN A 224 5.59 1.89 7.66
CA GLN A 224 6.33 0.67 7.99
C GLN A 224 7.52 1.03 8.89
N ASP A 225 7.62 0.39 10.06
CA ASP A 225 8.75 0.53 10.99
C ASP A 225 9.24 -0.87 11.40
N GLY A 226 10.43 -1.24 10.91
CA GLY A 226 10.98 -2.59 11.00
C GLY A 226 11.57 -3.04 9.67
N HIS A 227 11.81 -4.33 9.50
CA HIS A 227 12.50 -4.90 8.34
C HIS A 227 11.63 -5.84 7.53
N ASN A 228 11.89 -5.94 6.22
CA ASN A 228 11.23 -6.90 5.34
C ASN A 228 9.69 -6.82 5.37
N ASN A 229 9.11 -5.67 5.73
CA ASN A 229 7.66 -5.48 5.66
C ASN A 229 7.24 -5.19 4.23
N THR A 230 6.10 -5.74 3.82
CA THR A 230 5.48 -5.44 2.53
C THR A 230 4.09 -4.87 2.71
N ALA A 231 3.85 -3.69 2.14
CA ALA A 231 2.55 -3.02 2.14
C ALA A 231 2.14 -2.68 0.71
N ARG A 232 0.93 -3.09 0.32
CA ARG A 232 0.33 -2.72 -0.95
C ARG A 232 -1.08 -2.20 -0.74
N SER A 233 -1.39 -1.05 -1.34
CA SER A 233 -2.74 -0.50 -1.39
C SER A 233 -3.08 -0.15 -2.84
N VAL A 234 -4.13 -0.77 -3.36
CA VAL A 234 -4.70 -0.48 -4.67
C VAL A 234 -6.12 0.06 -4.46
N GLN A 235 -6.42 1.20 -5.06
CA GLN A 235 -7.74 1.84 -4.99
C GLN A 235 -8.19 2.19 -6.40
N GLU A 236 -9.33 1.64 -6.82
CA GLU A 236 -9.99 1.97 -8.07
C GLU A 236 -11.38 2.53 -7.77
N GLY A 237 -11.64 3.76 -8.23
CA GLY A 237 -12.89 4.48 -8.00
C GLY A 237 -12.70 5.81 -7.30
N GLU A 238 -13.63 6.18 -6.41
CA GLU A 238 -13.76 7.57 -5.93
C GLU A 238 -13.72 7.67 -4.40
N GLN A 239 -12.94 8.61 -3.86
CA GLN A 239 -12.90 8.94 -2.42
C GLN A 239 -12.52 7.78 -1.47
N ASN A 240 -11.85 6.75 -1.98
CA ASN A 240 -11.41 5.62 -1.16
C ASN A 240 -10.29 6.04 -0.21
N LYS A 241 -10.23 5.38 0.96
CA LYS A 241 -9.23 5.65 1.99
C LYS A 241 -8.65 4.34 2.51
N SER A 242 -7.33 4.24 2.45
CA SER A 242 -6.54 3.14 3.01
C SER A 242 -5.48 3.66 3.97
N ASN A 243 -5.39 3.06 5.16
CA ASN A 243 -4.33 3.33 6.13
C ASN A 243 -3.72 2.00 6.60
N GLN A 244 -2.46 1.78 6.25
CA GLN A 244 -1.69 0.59 6.60
C GLN A 244 -0.55 0.98 7.53
N THR A 245 -0.45 0.30 8.67
CA THR A 245 0.61 0.48 9.67
C THR A 245 1.20 -0.89 10.01
N GLN A 246 2.49 -1.06 9.80
CA GLN A 246 3.22 -2.30 10.12
C GLN A 246 4.39 -1.97 11.05
N LEU A 247 4.41 -2.58 12.22
CA LEU A 247 5.45 -2.48 13.24
C LEU A 247 6.04 -3.87 13.46
N GLY A 248 7.37 -3.99 13.42
CA GLY A 248 8.07 -5.28 13.51
C GLY A 248 8.52 -5.79 12.14
N ASP A 249 8.87 -7.07 12.05
CA ASP A 249 9.58 -7.61 10.88
C ASP A 249 8.73 -8.59 10.06
N GLY A 250 8.85 -8.55 8.73
CA GLY A 250 8.26 -9.55 7.84
C GLY A 250 6.74 -9.49 7.69
N ASN A 251 6.09 -8.41 8.12
CA ASN A 251 4.65 -8.29 8.02
C ASN A 251 4.20 -8.04 6.56
N THR A 252 3.04 -8.54 6.18
CA THR A 252 2.40 -8.32 4.88
C THR A 252 1.00 -7.71 5.06
N ALA A 253 0.80 -6.51 4.51
CA ALA A 253 -0.46 -5.78 4.55
C ALA A 253 -0.94 -5.46 3.12
N LEU A 254 -2.15 -5.90 2.78
CA LEU A 254 -2.75 -5.69 1.48
C LEU A 254 -4.17 -5.10 1.60
N VAL A 255 -4.40 -3.99 0.90
CA VAL A 255 -5.72 -3.37 0.71
C VAL A 255 -6.04 -3.28 -0.77
N ASP A 256 -7.18 -3.81 -1.16
CA ASP A 256 -7.80 -3.64 -2.49
C ASP A 256 -9.20 -3.03 -2.33
N GLN A 257 -9.39 -1.84 -2.90
CA GLN A 257 -10.66 -1.12 -2.89
C GLN A 257 -11.11 -0.89 -4.33
N GLY A 258 -11.68 -1.93 -4.95
CA GLY A 258 -12.37 -1.81 -6.23
C GLY A 258 -11.61 -2.28 -7.46
N ALA A 259 -10.35 -2.71 -7.36
CA ALA A 259 -9.59 -3.15 -8.52
C ALA A 259 -9.78 -4.66 -8.81
N ASP A 260 -9.51 -5.08 -10.05
CA ASP A 260 -9.46 -6.51 -10.45
C ASP A 260 -8.00 -6.96 -10.56
N VAL A 261 -7.28 -6.93 -9.41
CA VAL A 261 -5.82 -7.11 -9.38
C VAL A 261 -5.41 -8.57 -9.54
N GLU A 262 -5.14 -8.97 -10.78
CA GLU A 262 -4.34 -10.16 -11.09
C GLU A 262 -2.84 -9.78 -11.24
N PRO A 263 -1.89 -10.27 -10.39
CA PRO A 263 -2.06 -11.19 -9.29
C PRO A 263 -1.77 -10.53 -7.94
N ILE A 264 -2.81 -10.34 -7.12
CA ILE A 264 -2.70 -10.62 -5.68
C ILE A 264 -2.15 -12.05 -5.47
N ASN A 265 -2.24 -12.95 -6.47
CA ASN A 265 -1.60 -14.26 -6.51
C ASN A 265 -0.06 -14.25 -6.41
N ALA A 266 0.65 -13.13 -6.64
CA ALA A 266 2.10 -13.04 -6.39
C ALA A 266 2.43 -12.92 -4.90
N PHE A 267 1.46 -12.45 -4.10
CA PHE A 267 1.49 -12.50 -2.63
C PHE A 267 0.87 -13.79 -2.07
N GLY A 268 0.48 -14.72 -2.96
CA GLY A 268 -0.14 -16.00 -2.63
C GLY A 268 -1.61 -15.84 -2.30
N SER A 269 -2.46 -16.38 -3.18
CA SER A 269 -3.69 -17.11 -2.84
C SER A 269 -4.70 -16.55 -1.82
N ALA A 270 -4.59 -15.31 -1.32
CA ALA A 270 -5.37 -14.77 -0.20
C ALA A 270 -6.90 -14.71 -0.45
N GLN A 271 -7.36 -14.13 -1.55
CA GLN A 271 -8.79 -14.05 -1.86
C GLN A 271 -9.36 -15.42 -2.25
N ALA A 272 -8.67 -16.17 -3.11
CA ALA A 272 -9.11 -17.49 -3.55
C ALA A 272 -9.09 -18.52 -2.40
N ASP A 273 -8.11 -18.44 -1.50
CA ASP A 273 -8.01 -19.28 -0.29
C ASP A 273 -9.08 -18.89 0.71
N LEU A 274 -9.35 -17.59 0.90
CA LEU A 274 -10.48 -17.12 1.71
C LEU A 274 -11.80 -17.65 1.14
N ASP A 275 -12.00 -17.53 -0.17
CA ASP A 275 -13.20 -18.02 -0.85
C ASP A 275 -13.34 -19.54 -0.72
N ASN A 276 -12.25 -20.29 -0.92
CA ASN A 276 -12.21 -21.73 -0.74
C ASN A 276 -12.49 -22.12 0.72
N LEU A 277 -11.92 -21.38 1.67
CA LEU A 277 -12.10 -21.61 3.09
C LEU A 277 -13.56 -21.34 3.51
N ILE A 278 -14.13 -20.20 3.10
CA ILE A 278 -15.52 -19.86 3.37
C ILE A 278 -16.44 -20.87 2.70
N ASN A 279 -16.21 -21.24 1.43
CA ASN A 279 -17.00 -22.27 0.75
C ASN A 279 -16.92 -23.64 1.42
N THR A 280 -15.74 -24.00 1.94
CA THR A 280 -15.53 -25.31 2.58
C THR A 280 -16.15 -25.37 3.97
N TYR A 281 -16.00 -24.31 4.76
CA TYR A 281 -16.32 -24.34 6.19
C TYR A 281 -17.60 -23.58 6.57
N ALA A 282 -17.93 -22.46 5.92
CA ALA A 282 -19.01 -21.56 6.37
C ALA A 282 -20.23 -21.50 5.44
N ASP A 283 -20.03 -21.36 4.13
CA ASP A 283 -21.10 -21.23 3.15
C ASP A 283 -20.66 -21.72 1.77
N SER A 284 -21.04 -22.95 1.40
CA SER A 284 -20.71 -23.61 0.11
C SER A 284 -21.26 -22.95 -1.16
N GLY A 285 -22.00 -21.85 -1.03
CA GLY A 285 -22.42 -21.02 -2.17
C GLY A 285 -22.11 -19.54 -1.99
N TYR A 286 -21.07 -19.24 -1.22
CA TYR A 286 -20.57 -17.89 -0.99
C TYR A 286 -20.23 -17.20 -2.31
N SER A 287 -19.53 -17.90 -3.22
CA SER A 287 -19.08 -17.40 -4.52
C SER A 287 -20.10 -17.52 -5.67
N ASN A 288 -21.38 -17.80 -5.37
CA ASN A 288 -22.42 -17.99 -6.40
C ASN A 288 -23.01 -16.67 -6.96
N GLY A 289 -22.50 -15.50 -6.57
CA GLY A 289 -22.96 -14.21 -7.07
C GLY A 289 -22.13 -13.71 -8.26
N PRO A 290 -22.47 -12.54 -8.82
CA PRO A 290 -21.61 -11.89 -9.79
C PRO A 290 -20.29 -11.49 -9.12
N ASP A 291 -19.20 -11.70 -9.86
CA ASP A 291 -17.89 -11.21 -9.48
C ASP A 291 -17.87 -9.68 -9.61
N ASN A 292 -17.64 -8.99 -8.49
CA ASN A 292 -17.56 -7.53 -8.45
C ASN A 292 -16.11 -7.04 -8.39
N THR A 293 -15.09 -7.91 -8.50
CA THR A 293 -13.71 -7.46 -8.67
C THR A 293 -13.59 -6.58 -9.92
N GLY A 294 -12.88 -5.45 -9.81
CA GLY A 294 -12.79 -4.44 -10.88
C GLY A 294 -14.05 -3.61 -11.12
N GLY A 295 -15.09 -3.75 -10.28
CA GLY A 295 -16.27 -2.90 -10.34
C GLY A 295 -16.04 -1.48 -9.81
N GLY A 296 -14.84 -1.17 -9.33
CA GLY A 296 -14.54 0.03 -8.57
C GLY A 296 -15.14 -0.01 -7.16
N SER A 297 -14.78 0.98 -6.36
CA SER A 297 -15.40 1.25 -5.07
C SER A 297 -15.52 2.76 -4.86
N THR A 298 -16.52 3.17 -4.10
CA THR A 298 -16.73 4.58 -3.74
C THR A 298 -16.66 4.71 -2.23
N LYS A 299 -15.85 5.65 -1.72
CA LYS A 299 -15.72 6.02 -0.30
C LYS A 299 -15.38 4.86 0.66
N GLY A 300 -14.82 3.78 0.14
CA GLY A 300 -14.38 2.63 0.94
C GLY A 300 -13.34 3.04 1.98
N ARG A 301 -13.39 2.42 3.16
CA ARG A 301 -12.43 2.69 4.25
C ARG A 301 -11.81 1.38 4.72
N ALA A 302 -10.48 1.31 4.64
CA ALA A 302 -9.69 0.17 5.08
C ALA A 302 -8.60 0.63 6.07
N LEU A 303 -8.56 0.00 7.24
CA LEU A 303 -7.54 0.19 8.26
C LEU A 303 -6.86 -1.15 8.57
N GLN A 304 -5.55 -1.22 8.39
CA GLN A 304 -4.74 -2.36 8.78
C GLN A 304 -3.62 -1.93 9.73
N VAL A 305 -3.56 -2.56 10.89
CA VAL A 305 -2.52 -2.37 11.89
C VAL A 305 -1.96 -3.72 12.29
N GLN A 306 -0.66 -3.91 12.05
CA GLN A 306 0.08 -5.12 12.40
C GLN A 306 1.22 -4.73 13.35
N ASP A 307 1.28 -5.34 14.53
CA ASP A 307 2.31 -5.13 15.54
C ASP A 307 2.88 -6.48 15.98
N GLY A 308 4.08 -6.80 15.50
CA GLY A 308 4.75 -8.09 15.69
C GLY A 308 5.41 -8.57 14.41
N ASN A 309 5.70 -9.86 14.30
CA ASN A 309 6.43 -10.42 13.17
C ASN A 309 5.57 -11.34 12.30
N SER A 310 5.84 -11.35 10.99
CA SER A 310 5.21 -12.28 10.04
C SER A 310 3.67 -12.24 9.99
N ASN A 311 3.04 -11.16 10.44
CA ASN A 311 1.59 -11.04 10.36
C ASN A 311 1.14 -10.80 8.91
N THR A 312 0.04 -11.43 8.51
CA THR A 312 -0.57 -11.29 7.19
C THR A 312 -1.98 -10.72 7.32
N GLY A 313 -2.26 -9.64 6.57
CA GLY A 313 -3.51 -8.90 6.62
C GLY A 313 -3.99 -8.57 5.22
N TYR A 314 -5.26 -8.87 4.94
CA TYR A 314 -5.91 -8.62 3.66
C TYR A 314 -7.30 -8.02 3.84
N ILE A 315 -7.56 -6.90 3.16
CA ILE A 315 -8.87 -6.27 3.03
C ILE A 315 -9.18 -6.09 1.54
N GLY A 316 -10.24 -6.74 1.07
CA GLY A 316 -10.86 -6.51 -0.23
C GLY A 316 -12.24 -5.88 -0.06
N GLN A 317 -12.51 -4.76 -0.73
CA GLN A 317 -13.79 -4.04 -0.71
C GLN A 317 -14.21 -3.72 -2.14
N TRP A 318 -15.37 -4.23 -2.56
CA TRP A 318 -15.86 -4.05 -3.94
C TRP A 318 -17.31 -3.61 -4.00
N GLY A 319 -17.66 -2.89 -5.06
CA GLY A 319 -19.04 -2.53 -5.35
C GLY A 319 -19.32 -1.04 -5.15
N ASP A 320 -20.24 -0.56 -5.97
CA ASP A 320 -20.56 0.84 -6.15
C ASP A 320 -21.99 1.10 -5.67
N SER A 321 -22.14 1.19 -4.35
CA SER A 321 -23.35 1.76 -3.77
C SER A 321 -23.13 3.27 -3.61
N SER A 322 -23.89 4.06 -4.36
CA SER A 322 -23.99 5.52 -4.19
C SER A 322 -24.52 5.93 -2.81
N GLU A 323 -24.91 4.97 -1.95
CA GLU A 323 -25.68 5.18 -0.74
C GLU A 323 -24.84 5.06 0.53
N ASP A 324 -23.91 4.11 0.64
CA ASP A 324 -22.95 3.98 1.76
C ASP A 324 -21.83 2.96 1.45
N SER A 325 -20.64 3.19 1.99
CA SER A 325 -19.40 2.48 1.65
C SER A 325 -19.00 1.43 2.66
N ASP A 326 -18.26 0.44 2.18
CA ASP A 326 -17.73 -0.62 3.02
C ASP A 326 -16.62 -0.10 3.96
N TYR A 327 -16.62 -0.61 5.19
CA TYR A 327 -15.64 -0.35 6.22
C TYR A 327 -15.03 -1.67 6.71
N ALA A 328 -13.69 -1.71 6.77
CA ALA A 328 -12.95 -2.84 7.28
C ALA A 328 -11.79 -2.37 8.17
N GLU A 329 -11.67 -2.96 9.34
CA GLU A 329 -10.58 -2.72 10.30
C GLU A 329 -9.95 -4.06 10.71
N GLN A 330 -8.63 -4.16 10.60
CA GLN A 330 -7.84 -5.30 11.05
C GLN A 330 -6.74 -4.82 11.99
N ASN A 331 -6.75 -5.32 13.22
CA ASN A 331 -5.72 -5.09 14.23
C ASN A 331 -5.12 -6.44 14.65
N GLN A 332 -3.83 -6.65 14.37
CA GLN A 332 -3.12 -7.89 14.69
C GLN A 332 -1.93 -7.57 15.59
N THR A 333 -1.87 -8.18 16.77
CA THR A 333 -0.77 -8.04 17.73
C THR A 333 -0.22 -9.41 18.12
N GLY A 334 1.08 -9.64 17.89
CA GLY A 334 1.74 -10.93 18.09
C GLY A 334 2.39 -11.44 16.79
N ASP A 335 2.80 -12.70 16.77
CA ASP A 335 3.54 -13.27 15.65
C ASP A 335 2.67 -14.23 14.81
N ASP A 336 2.91 -14.28 13.50
CA ASP A 336 2.29 -15.22 12.55
C ASP A 336 0.74 -15.19 12.52
N ASN A 337 0.10 -14.05 12.83
CA ASN A 337 -1.35 -13.91 12.73
C ASN A 337 -1.80 -13.66 11.28
N SER A 338 -3.00 -14.14 10.95
CA SER A 338 -3.60 -14.06 9.63
C SER A 338 -5.03 -13.51 9.70
N ALA A 339 -5.30 -12.40 9.03
CA ALA A 339 -6.60 -11.73 8.99
C ALA A 339 -7.02 -11.44 7.54
N TYR A 340 -8.21 -11.88 7.18
CA TYR A 340 -8.77 -11.73 5.84
C TYR A 340 -10.21 -11.21 5.90
N VAL A 341 -10.49 -10.13 5.16
CA VAL A 341 -11.81 -9.56 4.97
C VAL A 341 -12.08 -9.41 3.47
N ALA A 342 -13.20 -9.93 3.00
CA ALA A 342 -13.72 -9.69 1.67
C ALA A 342 -15.16 -9.17 1.76
N GLN A 343 -15.39 -7.93 1.32
CA GLN A 343 -16.70 -7.29 1.31
C GLN A 343 -17.18 -7.15 -0.12
N ASN A 344 -18.30 -7.84 -0.39
CA ASN A 344 -19.06 -7.79 -1.63
C ASN A 344 -18.31 -8.27 -2.88
N ALA A 345 -17.27 -9.11 -2.71
CA ALA A 345 -16.55 -9.79 -3.79
C ALA A 345 -17.48 -10.55 -4.76
N HIS A 346 -18.41 -11.33 -4.20
CA HIS A 346 -19.39 -12.13 -4.95
C HIS A 346 -20.83 -11.73 -4.59
N GLY A 347 -21.04 -10.47 -4.22
CA GLY A 347 -22.31 -9.94 -3.74
C GLY A 347 -23.12 -9.21 -4.82
N SER A 348 -24.00 -8.30 -4.44
CA SER A 348 -24.73 -7.50 -5.43
C SER A 348 -23.82 -6.38 -5.95
N ALA A 349 -23.87 -6.08 -7.25
CA ALA A 349 -23.20 -4.90 -7.81
C ALA A 349 -23.63 -3.57 -7.15
N THR A 350 -24.76 -3.59 -6.43
CA THR A 350 -25.28 -2.45 -5.64
C THR A 350 -25.20 -2.71 -4.13
N GLY A 351 -24.48 -3.74 -3.71
CA GLY A 351 -24.14 -4.04 -2.32
C GLY A 351 -23.24 -2.95 -1.72
N GLY A 352 -23.17 -2.87 -0.41
CA GLY A 352 -22.41 -1.83 0.28
C GLY A 352 -22.82 -1.64 1.74
N ALA A 353 -22.25 -0.63 2.40
CA ALA A 353 -22.46 -0.35 3.83
C ALA A 353 -22.12 -1.53 4.75
N ASN A 354 -21.26 -2.44 4.32
CA ASN A 354 -20.82 -3.55 5.14
C ASN A 354 -19.69 -3.07 6.06
N SER A 355 -19.78 -3.42 7.34
CA SER A 355 -18.78 -3.08 8.35
C SER A 355 -18.21 -4.34 8.95
N SER A 356 -16.88 -4.42 8.96
CA SER A 356 -16.13 -5.53 9.52
C SER A 356 -14.99 -5.03 10.40
N ARG A 357 -14.78 -5.73 11.51
CA ARG A 357 -13.63 -5.52 12.38
C ARG A 357 -13.07 -6.85 12.85
N GLN A 358 -11.76 -7.01 12.77
CA GLN A 358 -11.02 -8.17 13.27
C GLN A 358 -9.91 -7.70 14.21
N ASP A 359 -9.97 -8.11 15.47
CA ASP A 359 -8.92 -7.87 16.47
C ASP A 359 -8.31 -9.22 16.88
N GLN A 360 -7.01 -9.40 16.65
CA GLN A 360 -6.27 -10.62 17.01
C GLN A 360 -5.11 -10.27 17.94
N THR A 361 -4.99 -10.98 19.07
CA THR A 361 -3.89 -10.87 20.02
C THR A 361 -3.37 -12.26 20.39
N GLY A 362 -2.06 -12.47 20.28
CA GLY A 362 -1.40 -13.77 20.48
C GLY A 362 -0.75 -14.26 19.18
N ASP A 363 -0.35 -15.53 19.14
CA ASP A 363 0.40 -16.08 18.01
C ASP A 363 -0.44 -17.06 17.17
N PHE A 364 -0.17 -17.16 15.87
CA PHE A 364 -0.80 -18.12 14.95
C PHE A 364 -2.34 -18.04 14.87
N ASN A 365 -2.96 -16.89 15.15
CA ASN A 365 -4.41 -16.75 15.02
C ASN A 365 -4.84 -16.55 13.57
N PHE A 366 -5.97 -17.15 13.18
CA PHE A 366 -6.59 -17.02 11.87
C PHE A 366 -8.00 -16.44 11.97
N SER A 367 -8.28 -15.35 11.24
CA SER A 367 -9.62 -14.78 11.10
C SER A 367 -9.94 -14.55 9.62
N GLY A 368 -11.06 -15.13 9.15
CA GLY A 368 -11.56 -14.94 7.79
C GLY A 368 -13.01 -14.48 7.79
N LEU A 369 -13.34 -13.45 7.02
CA LEU A 369 -14.70 -12.92 6.94
C LEU A 369 -15.08 -12.56 5.50
N GLY A 370 -16.23 -13.06 5.05
CA GLY A 370 -16.87 -12.66 3.80
C GLY A 370 -18.24 -12.03 4.00
N GLN A 371 -18.49 -10.84 3.46
CA GLN A 371 -19.78 -10.14 3.55
C GLN A 371 -20.32 -9.79 2.15
N ASN A 372 -21.24 -10.59 1.62
CA ASN A 372 -21.83 -10.41 0.28
C ASN A 372 -23.26 -9.86 0.38
N GLY A 373 -23.43 -8.54 0.30
CA GLY A 373 -24.75 -7.94 0.42
C GLY A 373 -24.71 -6.50 0.91
N ARG A 374 -25.70 -6.14 1.72
CA ARG A 374 -25.84 -4.79 2.27
C ARG A 374 -25.94 -4.78 3.78
N ASN A 375 -25.42 -3.72 4.40
CA ASN A 375 -25.58 -3.43 5.83
C ASN A 375 -25.17 -4.57 6.75
N HIS A 376 -24.22 -5.41 6.33
CA HIS A 376 -23.71 -6.48 7.18
C HIS A 376 -22.79 -5.90 8.26
N LEU A 377 -22.90 -6.44 9.47
CA LEU A 377 -22.05 -6.05 10.58
C LEU A 377 -21.38 -7.29 11.16
N ALA A 378 -20.05 -7.28 11.20
CA ALA A 378 -19.27 -8.40 11.71
C ALA A 378 -18.14 -7.92 12.62
N TYR A 379 -18.00 -8.56 13.78
CA TYR A 379 -16.91 -8.32 14.70
C TYR A 379 -16.30 -9.64 15.17
N THR A 380 -15.00 -9.79 14.98
CA THR A 380 -14.24 -10.93 15.50
C THR A 380 -13.14 -10.44 16.43
N ARG A 381 -13.09 -10.97 17.65
CA ARG A 381 -12.00 -10.75 18.62
C ARG A 381 -11.42 -12.10 19.04
N GLN A 382 -10.13 -12.30 18.83
CA GLN A 382 -9.39 -13.50 19.24
C GLN A 382 -8.24 -13.09 20.18
N ASN A 383 -8.16 -13.72 21.35
CA ASN A 383 -7.09 -13.52 22.32
C ASN A 383 -6.54 -14.88 22.80
N GLY A 384 -5.29 -15.18 22.49
CA GLY A 384 -4.63 -16.48 22.76
C GLY A 384 -3.98 -17.02 21.50
N ASP A 385 -3.48 -18.26 21.54
CA ASP A 385 -2.68 -18.82 20.45
C ASP A 385 -3.47 -19.82 19.59
N GLY A 386 -3.27 -19.79 18.27
CA GLY A 386 -3.82 -20.79 17.35
C GLY A 386 -5.35 -20.78 17.22
N ASN A 387 -6.02 -19.66 17.47
CA ASN A 387 -7.48 -19.57 17.32
C ASN A 387 -7.89 -19.39 15.86
N VAL A 388 -8.99 -20.01 15.45
CA VAL A 388 -9.59 -19.94 14.11
C VAL A 388 -11.01 -19.39 14.21
N ALA A 389 -11.30 -18.31 13.47
CA ALA A 389 -12.63 -17.72 13.37
C ALA A 389 -12.98 -17.43 11.90
N ILE A 390 -14.03 -18.09 11.39
CA ILE A 390 -14.49 -17.93 10.01
C ILE A 390 -15.94 -17.46 10.00
N GLY A 391 -16.23 -16.40 9.24
CA GLY A 391 -17.57 -15.82 9.11
C GLY A 391 -17.99 -15.62 7.66
N SER A 392 -19.26 -15.90 7.35
CA SER A 392 -19.88 -15.48 6.10
C SER A 392 -21.27 -14.85 6.34
N GLN A 393 -21.55 -13.77 5.63
CA GLN A 393 -22.85 -13.11 5.64
C GLN A 393 -23.29 -12.81 4.21
N LYS A 394 -24.49 -13.25 3.84
CA LYS A 394 -25.08 -12.98 2.51
C LYS A 394 -26.51 -12.49 2.62
N GLY A 395 -26.85 -11.39 1.94
CA GLY A 395 -28.20 -10.82 1.94
C GLY A 395 -28.23 -9.39 2.47
N ASN A 396 -29.01 -9.11 3.51
CA ASN A 396 -29.15 -7.76 4.07
C ASN A 396 -29.17 -7.78 5.60
N HIS A 397 -28.46 -6.85 6.24
CA HIS A 397 -28.58 -6.59 7.69
C HIS A 397 -28.30 -7.81 8.60
N ASN A 398 -27.45 -8.74 8.18
CA ASN A 398 -26.98 -9.81 9.08
C ASN A 398 -25.90 -9.29 10.06
N LEU A 399 -25.89 -9.84 11.27
CA LEU A 399 -25.01 -9.46 12.38
C LEU A 399 -24.22 -10.69 12.86
N LEU A 400 -22.90 -10.55 12.94
CA LEU A 400 -21.99 -11.58 13.42
C LEU A 400 -21.08 -11.00 14.49
N SER A 401 -20.98 -11.66 15.64
CA SER A 401 -20.02 -11.32 16.67
C SER A 401 -19.38 -12.59 17.22
N THR A 402 -18.05 -12.68 17.16
CA THR A 402 -17.28 -13.84 17.60
C THR A 402 -16.19 -13.39 18.56
N TYR A 403 -16.18 -13.96 19.76
CA TYR A 403 -15.19 -13.74 20.80
C TYR A 403 -14.52 -15.07 21.17
N GLN A 404 -13.21 -15.15 21.08
CA GLN A 404 -12.43 -16.33 21.48
C GLN A 404 -11.32 -15.91 22.45
N GLU A 405 -11.25 -16.58 23.60
CA GLU A 405 -10.24 -16.39 24.64
C GLU A 405 -9.59 -17.74 25.01
N GLY A 406 -8.27 -17.79 25.03
CA GLY A 406 -7.47 -19.01 25.21
C GLY A 406 -7.05 -19.64 23.88
N ASP A 407 -6.48 -20.85 23.93
CA ASP A 407 -5.76 -21.42 22.80
C ASP A 407 -6.60 -22.42 21.99
N GLY A 408 -6.37 -22.47 20.68
CA GLY A 408 -6.90 -23.50 19.79
C GLY A 408 -8.41 -23.49 19.58
N ASN A 409 -9.10 -22.38 19.84
CA ASN A 409 -10.55 -22.30 19.63
C ASN A 409 -10.89 -22.22 18.13
N TRP A 410 -11.98 -22.85 17.72
CA TRP A 410 -12.47 -22.86 16.35
C TRP A 410 -13.93 -22.42 16.30
N ALA A 411 -14.22 -21.28 15.67
CA ALA A 411 -15.56 -20.78 15.44
C ALA A 411 -15.82 -20.64 13.94
N VAL A 412 -16.94 -21.20 13.47
CA VAL A 412 -17.43 -20.99 12.11
C VAL A 412 -18.86 -20.48 12.17
N SER A 413 -19.18 -19.50 11.32
CA SER A 413 -20.52 -18.95 11.20
C SER A 413 -20.86 -18.61 9.75
N GLY A 414 -22.04 -19.03 9.31
CA GLY A 414 -22.59 -18.71 7.99
C GLY A 414 -24.04 -18.24 8.09
N GLN A 415 -24.34 -17.08 7.52
CA GLN A 415 -25.68 -16.48 7.57
C GLN A 415 -26.15 -16.06 6.18
N ARG A 416 -27.33 -16.56 5.76
CA ARG A 416 -28.02 -16.11 4.54
C ARG A 416 -29.35 -15.44 4.84
N GLY A 417 -29.72 -14.45 4.05
CA GLY A 417 -31.00 -13.77 4.12
C GLY A 417 -30.94 -12.47 4.91
N VAL A 418 -32.00 -12.17 5.68
CA VAL A 418 -32.23 -10.84 6.26
C VAL A 418 -32.22 -10.87 7.78
N ASP A 419 -31.63 -9.86 8.45
CA ASP A 419 -31.73 -9.65 9.91
C ASP A 419 -31.31 -10.85 10.79
N ASN A 420 -30.43 -11.73 10.30
CA ASN A 420 -29.92 -12.83 11.13
C ASN A 420 -28.86 -12.32 12.11
N GLN A 421 -28.77 -12.96 13.27
CA GLN A 421 -27.84 -12.60 14.32
C GLN A 421 -27.15 -13.85 14.86
N THR A 422 -25.82 -13.81 14.91
CA THR A 422 -24.99 -14.84 15.55
C THR A 422 -24.01 -14.19 16.52
N LEU A 423 -24.03 -14.64 17.77
CA LEU A 423 -23.05 -14.32 18.80
C LEU A 423 -22.38 -15.62 19.27
N ILE A 424 -21.06 -15.70 19.14
CA ILE A 424 -20.21 -16.80 19.61
C ILE A 424 -19.25 -16.23 20.65
N VAL A 425 -19.14 -16.87 21.82
CA VAL A 425 -18.15 -16.55 22.86
C VAL A 425 -17.51 -17.86 23.34
N GLN A 426 -16.18 -18.01 23.26
CA GLN A 426 -15.47 -19.24 23.67
C GLN A 426 -14.31 -18.91 24.62
N LYS A 427 -14.25 -19.50 25.83
CA LYS A 427 -13.18 -19.25 26.83
C LYS A 427 -12.62 -20.53 27.49
N SER A 428 -11.29 -20.60 27.66
CA SER A 428 -10.43 -21.66 28.24
C SER A 428 -10.58 -23.05 27.64
N GLY A 429 -9.57 -23.45 26.87
CA GLY A 429 -9.32 -24.85 26.57
C GLY A 429 -9.35 -25.71 27.83
N VAL A 430 -9.77 -26.96 27.69
CA VAL A 430 -9.68 -27.96 28.76
C VAL A 430 -8.24 -28.01 29.25
N ALA A 431 -8.01 -28.42 30.50
CA ALA A 431 -6.69 -28.46 31.15
C ALA A 431 -5.60 -29.30 30.41
N ASP A 432 -5.94 -29.87 29.26
CA ASP A 432 -5.11 -30.64 28.33
C ASP A 432 -4.64 -29.85 27.09
N GLY A 433 -5.03 -28.58 26.93
CA GLY A 433 -4.66 -27.75 25.79
C GLY A 433 -5.56 -27.91 24.55
N SER A 434 -6.74 -28.52 24.67
CA SER A 434 -7.72 -28.57 23.56
C SER A 434 -8.73 -27.42 23.62
N GLY A 435 -8.89 -26.70 22.50
CA GLY A 435 -9.80 -25.55 22.38
C GLY A 435 -11.26 -25.93 22.12
N HIS A 436 -12.15 -24.94 22.16
CA HIS A 436 -13.57 -25.13 21.87
C HIS A 436 -13.88 -25.07 20.38
N SER A 437 -14.90 -25.80 19.92
CA SER A 437 -15.38 -25.73 18.54
C SER A 437 -16.88 -25.46 18.48
N PHE A 438 -17.30 -24.56 17.58
CA PHE A 438 -18.70 -24.31 17.26
C PHE A 438 -18.89 -23.95 15.78
N ASP A 439 -19.93 -24.53 15.16
CA ASP A 439 -20.37 -24.23 13.79
C ASP A 439 -21.83 -23.74 13.84
N ALA A 440 -22.04 -22.49 13.41
CA ALA A 440 -23.33 -21.82 13.35
C ALA A 440 -23.76 -21.64 11.89
N SER A 441 -24.93 -22.15 11.51
CA SER A 441 -25.50 -21.88 10.19
C SER A 441 -26.95 -21.39 10.29
N GLN A 442 -27.25 -20.30 9.58
CA GLN A 442 -28.59 -19.71 9.51
C GLN A 442 -29.00 -19.53 8.06
N ASN A 443 -30.06 -20.22 7.66
CA ASN A 443 -30.63 -20.23 6.30
C ASN A 443 -29.62 -20.61 5.18
N ILE A 444 -28.50 -21.28 5.47
CA ILE A 444 -27.53 -21.67 4.42
C ILE A 444 -28.19 -22.56 3.34
N ALA A 445 -29.11 -23.46 3.72
CA ALA A 445 -29.81 -24.36 2.80
C ALA A 445 -30.96 -23.72 2.01
N ASP A 446 -31.52 -22.59 2.48
CA ASP A 446 -32.70 -21.95 1.90
C ASP A 446 -32.32 -20.61 1.22
N GLY A 447 -33.05 -20.24 0.17
CA GLY A 447 -32.83 -18.96 -0.53
C GLY A 447 -33.00 -17.73 0.38
N GLY A 448 -32.37 -16.61 0.01
CA GLY A 448 -32.17 -15.41 0.85
C GLY A 448 -33.39 -14.55 1.23
N ALA A 449 -34.61 -15.10 1.22
CA ALA A 449 -35.82 -14.39 1.66
C ALA A 449 -36.18 -14.63 3.14
N ASN A 450 -35.60 -15.67 3.77
CA ASN A 450 -35.84 -16.00 5.17
C ASN A 450 -34.85 -15.25 6.09
N GLY A 451 -35.22 -14.98 7.33
CA GLY A 451 -34.47 -14.05 8.18
C GLY A 451 -34.92 -13.99 9.62
N GLY A 452 -34.28 -13.14 10.42
CA GLY A 452 -34.62 -12.92 11.84
C GLY A 452 -34.22 -14.06 12.77
N ASN A 453 -33.32 -14.96 12.34
CA ASN A 453 -32.83 -16.02 13.21
C ASN A 453 -31.79 -15.47 14.20
N THR A 454 -31.77 -16.01 15.41
CA THR A 454 -30.78 -15.65 16.44
C THR A 454 -30.10 -16.91 16.96
N ILE A 455 -28.78 -16.92 16.96
CA ILE A 455 -27.94 -17.92 17.62
C ILE A 455 -27.08 -17.19 18.65
N GLN A 456 -27.14 -17.63 19.91
CA GLN A 456 -26.27 -17.18 20.97
C GLN A 456 -25.57 -18.39 21.59
N VAL A 457 -24.24 -18.34 21.63
CA VAL A 457 -23.39 -19.43 22.09
C VAL A 457 -22.40 -18.89 23.12
N LEU A 458 -22.32 -19.56 24.26
CA LEU A 458 -21.30 -19.35 25.29
C LEU A 458 -20.69 -20.70 25.64
N GLN A 459 -19.40 -20.88 25.37
CA GLN A 459 -18.63 -22.07 25.74
C GLN A 459 -17.53 -21.68 26.72
N LEU A 460 -17.47 -22.38 27.85
CA LEU A 460 -16.50 -22.15 28.92
C LEU A 460 -15.84 -23.47 29.32
N GLY A 461 -14.57 -23.40 29.72
CA GLY A 461 -13.85 -24.53 30.31
C GLY A 461 -14.42 -25.04 31.65
N PRO A 462 -13.80 -26.07 32.27
CA PRO A 462 -14.35 -26.82 33.41
C PRO A 462 -14.69 -26.01 34.67
N SER A 463 -14.16 -24.77 34.78
CA SER A 463 -14.38 -23.85 35.91
C SER A 463 -15.12 -22.57 35.52
N GLY A 464 -15.76 -22.53 34.34
CA GLY A 464 -16.45 -21.36 33.82
C GLY A 464 -17.72 -20.96 34.58
N ASP A 465 -17.94 -19.66 34.75
CA ASP A 465 -19.18 -19.08 35.26
C ASP A 465 -20.09 -18.62 34.11
N ILE A 466 -21.12 -19.42 33.81
CA ILE A 466 -22.08 -19.18 32.72
C ILE A 466 -22.92 -17.91 32.89
N PHE A 467 -23.01 -17.33 34.09
CA PHE A 467 -23.78 -16.10 34.33
C PHE A 467 -22.89 -14.87 34.49
N GLY A 468 -21.62 -15.06 34.85
CA GLY A 468 -20.64 -13.98 35.04
C GLY A 468 -19.72 -13.71 33.84
N ALA A 469 -19.60 -14.64 32.88
CA ALA A 469 -18.64 -14.56 31.78
C ALA A 469 -19.26 -14.25 30.40
N HIS A 470 -20.47 -13.69 30.37
CA HIS A 470 -21.15 -13.33 29.13
C HIS A 470 -20.50 -12.10 28.49
N GLU A 471 -20.23 -12.17 27.19
CA GLU A 471 -19.88 -11.02 26.35
C GLU A 471 -21.10 -10.63 25.51
N GLY A 472 -21.33 -9.33 25.34
CA GLY A 472 -22.38 -8.81 24.47
C GLY A 472 -21.88 -8.54 23.04
N CYS A 473 -22.81 -8.26 22.12
CA CYS A 473 -22.44 -7.67 20.84
C CYS A 473 -21.99 -6.21 21.07
N ASP A 474 -20.70 -5.93 20.92
CA ASP A 474 -20.12 -4.59 21.08
C ASP A 474 -19.47 -4.17 19.77
N PHE A 475 -20.23 -3.48 18.93
CA PHE A 475 -19.75 -2.96 17.67
C PHE A 475 -19.25 -1.55 17.87
N GLN A 476 -17.95 -1.37 17.68
CA GLN A 476 -17.32 -0.06 17.72
C GLN A 476 -17.72 0.76 16.50
N ASP A 477 -17.87 2.07 16.68
CA ASP A 477 -18.09 2.99 15.57
C ASP A 477 -16.88 2.99 14.61
N PRO A 478 -17.10 3.02 13.28
CA PRO A 478 -16.02 3.10 12.31
C PRO A 478 -15.09 4.27 12.54
N GLN A 479 -13.78 4.03 12.52
CA GLN A 479 -12.80 5.11 12.68
C GLN A 479 -12.73 6.04 11.46
N ASP A 480 -12.54 7.32 11.73
CA ASP A 480 -12.15 8.30 10.72
C ASP A 480 -10.64 8.18 10.42
N LEU A 481 -10.31 7.89 9.16
CA LEU A 481 -8.92 7.74 8.75
C LEU A 481 -8.26 9.11 8.54
N SER A 482 -7.21 9.38 9.32
CA SER A 482 -6.36 10.56 9.16
C SER A 482 -5.40 10.37 7.99
N MET A 483 -5.72 10.99 6.86
CA MET A 483 -4.97 10.91 5.61
C MET A 483 -3.77 11.89 5.58
N PRO A 484 -2.71 11.60 4.81
CA PRO A 484 -1.47 12.37 4.84
C PRO A 484 -1.67 13.74 4.19
N ASN A 485 -1.09 14.79 4.75
CA ASN A 485 -1.05 16.07 4.03
C ASN A 485 -0.09 15.97 2.84
N GLY A 486 -0.54 16.45 1.67
CA GLY A 486 0.33 16.56 0.50
C GLY A 486 1.44 17.61 0.68
N PRO A 487 2.48 17.58 -0.15
CA PRO A 487 3.57 18.55 -0.08
C PRO A 487 3.06 19.99 -0.32
N ALA A 488 3.67 20.92 0.41
CA ALA A 488 3.43 22.35 0.23
C ALA A 488 3.93 22.80 -1.15
N SER A 489 3.24 23.78 -1.74
CA SER A 489 3.71 24.38 -2.99
C SER A 489 4.94 25.23 -2.74
N PHE A 490 5.82 25.36 -3.73
CA PHE A 490 6.97 26.26 -3.69
C PHE A 490 7.12 27.04 -4.99
N ASP A 491 7.84 28.15 -4.90
CA ASP A 491 8.35 28.86 -6.07
C ASP A 491 9.87 28.88 -6.05
N LEU A 492 10.47 29.06 -7.23
CA LEU A 492 11.90 29.26 -7.40
C LEU A 492 12.16 30.68 -7.92
N ASP A 493 12.97 31.41 -7.17
CA ASP A 493 13.44 32.73 -7.58
C ASP A 493 14.42 32.61 -8.75
N ALA A 494 14.50 33.66 -9.56
CA ALA A 494 15.54 33.75 -10.57
C ALA A 494 16.91 33.74 -9.89
N PRO A 495 17.87 32.92 -10.34
CA PRO A 495 19.18 32.80 -9.69
C PRO A 495 19.97 34.11 -9.73
N CYS A 496 19.68 34.98 -10.70
CA CYS A 496 20.29 36.30 -10.84
C CYS A 496 19.22 37.35 -11.17
N ALA A 497 19.20 38.46 -10.41
CA ALA A 497 18.43 39.65 -10.76
C ALA A 497 19.31 40.67 -11.51
N SER A 498 18.75 41.35 -12.52
CA SER A 498 19.48 42.40 -13.24
C SER A 498 19.83 43.55 -12.28
N GLY A 499 21.11 43.70 -11.92
CA GLY A 499 21.59 44.84 -11.13
C GLY A 499 22.11 44.50 -9.73
N THR A 500 22.10 43.24 -9.30
CA THR A 500 22.75 42.82 -8.06
C THR A 500 23.90 41.86 -8.37
N SER A 501 25.12 42.24 -8.00
CA SER A 501 26.29 41.37 -8.08
C SER A 501 26.26 40.36 -6.92
N GLY A 502 26.05 39.08 -7.23
CA GLY A 502 26.27 37.99 -6.30
C GLY A 502 25.27 36.86 -6.50
N CYS A 503 25.76 35.76 -7.09
CA CYS A 503 25.19 34.42 -6.89
C CYS A 503 25.49 33.95 -5.47
#